data_AF-A0A517TQP5-F1
#
_entry.id   AF-A0A517TQP5-F1
#
_cell.length_a   1.000
_cell.length_b   1.000
_cell.length_c   1.000
_cell.angle_alpha   90.00
_cell.angle_beta   90.00
_cell.angle_gamma   90.00
#
_symmetry.space_group_name_H-M   'P 1'
#
loop_
_entity.id
_entity.type
_entity.pdbx_description
1 polymer ?
#
loop_
_entity_poly.entity_id
_entity_poly.type
_entity_poly.pdbx_seq_one_letter_code
_entity_poly.pdbx_strand_id
1 'polypeptide(L)'
;MSEPTEATWRIGVDEAGYGPNLGPLVVAASAWRTPPGADLDTVLASAVAREPTRDERLLIADSKAVYQPGGGLAKLEQAVYAALGEAPGWNALVDRLGADPDNARTALPWHEGFDPPALIDLDGGDLRAATNLLSEVCEEGGVEGPRLAARLVYPGEFNRLVDEHGTKGAALSFISIGLAKRLYESVVAEGDACEVVFDKHGGRNRYAGLLQEHFDAGWVEVLSESRPESRYRQGERLAFRFRSGGEEELPVALASMTAKLLREISMQAFNAYWTGHVPGLKPTAGYPVDAKRFKSDIAAKQAELGIHDETLWRSR
;
A
#
# COMPACT_ATOMS: atom_id res chain seq x y z
N MET A 1 34.12 -13.93 18.67
CA MET A 1 32.68 -13.75 18.45
C MET A 1 32.54 -12.39 17.80
N SER A 2 32.25 -12.35 16.51
CA SER A 2 31.96 -11.11 15.80
C SER A 2 30.75 -10.48 16.50
N GLU A 3 30.85 -9.21 16.93
CA GLU A 3 29.64 -8.48 17.32
C GLU A 3 28.66 -8.55 16.14
N PRO A 4 27.39 -8.89 16.35
CA PRO A 4 26.41 -8.86 15.27
C PRO A 4 26.43 -7.44 14.71
N THR A 5 26.71 -7.30 13.42
CA THR A 5 26.57 -6.04 12.70
C THR A 5 25.11 -5.63 12.85
N GLU A 6 24.84 -4.69 13.76
CA GLU A 6 23.49 -4.15 13.96
C GLU A 6 22.98 -3.67 12.61
N ALA A 7 21.83 -4.13 12.13
CA ALA A 7 21.23 -3.57 10.94
C ALA A 7 20.02 -2.73 11.30
N THR A 8 19.66 -1.82 10.39
CA THR A 8 18.50 -0.97 10.57
C THR A 8 17.47 -1.27 9.50
N TRP A 9 16.30 -1.71 9.92
CA TRP A 9 15.14 -1.83 9.06
C TRP A 9 14.42 -0.49 8.90
N ARG A 10 14.08 -0.13 7.66
CA ARG A 10 13.24 1.01 7.30
C ARG A 10 11.94 0.48 6.72
N ILE A 11 10.85 0.64 7.46
CA ILE A 11 9.51 0.24 7.02
C ILE A 11 8.73 1.50 6.65
N GLY A 12 8.21 1.58 5.44
CA GLY A 12 7.29 2.64 5.02
C GLY A 12 5.89 2.10 4.79
N VAL A 13 4.87 2.85 5.18
CA VAL A 13 3.45 2.47 5.08
C VAL A 13 2.65 3.63 4.49
N ASP A 14 1.81 3.32 3.51
CA ASP A 14 0.89 4.29 2.89
C ASP A 14 -0.38 3.56 2.39
N GLU A 15 -1.42 4.33 2.06
CA GLU A 15 -2.68 3.83 1.58
C GLU A 15 -3.14 4.42 0.24
N ALA A 16 -3.99 3.65 -0.45
CA ALA A 16 -4.73 4.10 -1.60
C ALA A 16 -6.23 3.83 -1.41
N GLY A 17 -7.05 4.78 -1.84
CA GLY A 17 -8.50 4.62 -1.81
C GLY A 17 -9.12 4.87 -0.44
N TYR A 18 -8.58 5.77 0.38
CA TYR A 18 -9.23 6.17 1.64
C TYR A 18 -10.54 6.95 1.43
N GLY A 19 -10.55 7.93 0.52
CA GLY A 19 -11.70 8.81 0.27
C GLY A 19 -12.92 8.24 -0.50
N PRO A 20 -12.76 7.31 -1.46
CA PRO A 20 -13.86 6.75 -2.26
C PRO A 20 -15.01 6.11 -1.44
N ASN A 21 -16.19 5.94 -2.04
CA ASN A 21 -17.25 5.08 -1.52
C ASN A 21 -17.23 3.68 -2.13
N LEU A 22 -16.75 3.55 -3.38
CA LEU A 22 -16.67 2.28 -4.10
C LEU A 22 -15.22 1.80 -4.18
N GLY A 23 -15.07 0.47 -4.23
CA GLY A 23 -13.79 -0.21 -4.28
C GLY A 23 -13.13 -0.38 -2.90
N PRO A 24 -12.01 -1.12 -2.85
CA PRO A 24 -11.31 -1.37 -1.61
C PRO A 24 -10.55 -0.14 -1.10
N LEU A 25 -10.33 -0.10 0.21
CA LEU A 25 -9.17 0.57 0.79
C LEU A 25 -7.99 -0.39 0.62
N VAL A 26 -6.84 0.12 0.19
CA VAL A 26 -5.62 -0.68 0.15
C VAL A 26 -4.58 0.01 1.01
N VAL A 27 -4.01 -0.72 1.95
CA VAL A 27 -2.80 -0.27 2.68
C VAL A 27 -1.64 -1.16 2.26
N ALA A 28 -0.48 -0.58 2.01
CA ALA A 28 0.72 -1.33 1.68
C ALA A 28 1.89 -0.90 2.56
N ALA A 29 2.88 -1.77 2.65
CA ALA A 29 4.11 -1.53 3.37
C ALA A 29 5.30 -2.06 2.59
N SER A 30 6.43 -1.34 2.65
CA SER A 30 7.71 -1.81 2.15
C SER A 30 8.78 -1.76 3.23
N ALA A 31 9.62 -2.80 3.32
CA ALA A 31 10.70 -2.89 4.29
C ALA A 31 12.05 -3.08 3.59
N TRP A 32 13.04 -2.31 4.05
CA TRP A 32 14.41 -2.31 3.55
C TRP A 32 15.37 -2.46 4.71
N ARG A 33 16.35 -3.34 4.60
CA ARG A 33 17.43 -3.49 5.58
C ARG A 33 18.60 -2.67 5.08
N THR A 34 19.10 -1.76 5.91
CA THR A 34 20.24 -0.91 5.57
C THR A 34 21.37 -1.10 6.59
N PRO A 35 22.62 -0.76 6.23
CA PRO A 35 23.68 -0.58 7.20
C PRO A 35 23.29 0.52 8.21
N PRO A 36 23.82 0.48 9.45
CA PRO A 36 23.60 1.53 10.43
C PRO A 36 23.93 2.92 9.91
N GLY A 37 23.01 3.86 10.09
CA GLY A 37 23.20 5.25 9.70
C GLY A 37 23.16 5.52 8.20
N ALA A 38 22.97 4.51 7.36
CA ALA A 38 22.79 4.72 5.92
C ALA A 38 21.47 5.43 5.63
N ASP A 39 21.53 6.40 4.71
CA ASP A 39 20.35 7.04 4.14
C ASP A 39 19.96 6.31 2.84
N LEU A 40 18.81 5.64 2.87
CA LEU A 40 18.37 4.76 1.79
C LEU A 40 18.19 5.52 0.47
N ASP A 41 17.65 6.74 0.55
CA ASP A 41 17.44 7.62 -0.60
C ASP A 41 18.77 7.99 -1.28
N THR A 42 19.78 8.34 -0.49
CA THR A 42 21.13 8.59 -1.01
C THR A 42 21.76 7.34 -1.61
N VAL A 43 21.65 6.19 -0.94
CA VAL A 43 22.25 4.93 -1.40
C VAL A 43 21.66 4.49 -2.74
N LEU A 44 20.34 4.62 -2.92
CA LEU A 44 19.64 4.16 -4.13
C LEU A 44 19.48 5.23 -5.23
N ALA A 45 20.09 6.41 -5.09
CA ALA A 45 19.91 7.54 -6.02
C ALA A 45 20.31 7.25 -7.48
N SER A 46 21.21 6.28 -7.70
CA SER A 46 21.63 5.82 -9.04
C SER A 46 20.68 4.80 -9.67
N ALA A 47 19.82 4.15 -8.88
CA ALA A 47 18.82 3.19 -9.35
C ALA A 47 17.39 3.72 -9.32
N VAL A 48 17.12 4.76 -8.52
CA VAL A 48 15.78 5.31 -8.29
C VAL A 48 15.73 6.79 -8.64
N ALA A 49 14.66 7.19 -9.32
CA ALA A 49 14.33 8.58 -9.59
C ALA A 49 13.03 8.97 -8.87
N ARG A 50 12.98 10.20 -8.36
CA ARG A 50 11.77 10.80 -7.77
C ARG A 50 10.90 11.55 -8.79
N GLU A 51 11.46 11.81 -9.97
CA GLU A 51 10.79 12.45 -11.10
C GLU A 51 10.98 11.61 -12.37
N PRO A 52 10.06 11.70 -13.36
CA PRO A 52 10.20 10.96 -14.60
C PRO A 52 11.53 11.26 -15.30
N THR A 53 12.31 10.21 -15.56
CA THR A 53 13.58 10.27 -16.29
C THR A 53 13.52 9.43 -17.57
N ARG A 54 14.51 9.60 -18.44
CA ARG A 54 14.71 8.82 -19.68
C ARG A 54 15.78 7.74 -19.54
N ASP A 55 16.44 7.67 -18.38
CA ASP A 55 17.41 6.62 -18.06
C ASP A 55 16.73 5.39 -17.44
N GLU A 56 17.52 4.38 -17.06
CA GLU A 56 17.04 3.09 -16.58
C GLU A 56 16.55 3.12 -15.11
N ARG A 57 16.62 4.28 -14.43
CA ARG A 57 16.19 4.38 -13.04
C ARG A 57 14.70 4.18 -12.89
N LEU A 58 14.35 3.49 -11.82
CA LEU A 58 12.99 3.23 -11.44
C LEU A 58 12.34 4.48 -10.88
N LEU A 59 11.18 4.88 -11.42
CA LEU A 59 10.41 5.98 -10.86
C LEU A 59 9.69 5.50 -9.59
N ILE A 60 10.16 5.93 -8.42
CA ILE A 60 9.48 5.71 -7.13
C ILE A 60 9.18 7.06 -6.49
N ALA A 61 7.91 7.47 -6.53
CA ALA A 61 7.44 8.76 -6.05
C ALA A 61 6.00 8.68 -5.55
N ASP A 62 5.42 9.81 -5.11
CA ASP A 62 3.99 9.89 -4.77
C ASP A 62 3.15 9.31 -5.92
N SER A 63 2.31 8.33 -5.59
CA SER A 63 1.43 7.69 -6.56
C SER A 63 0.50 8.68 -7.26
N LYS A 64 0.18 9.82 -6.64
CA LYS A 64 -0.61 10.92 -7.26
C LYS A 64 0.17 11.71 -8.30
N ALA A 65 1.50 11.75 -8.21
CA ALA A 65 2.37 12.36 -9.22
C ALA A 65 2.64 11.37 -10.37
N VAL A 66 2.74 10.08 -10.05
CA VAL A 66 3.06 9.02 -11.03
C VAL A 66 1.84 8.59 -11.85
N TYR A 67 0.65 8.54 -11.22
CA TYR A 67 -0.57 8.04 -11.83
C TYR A 67 -1.67 9.11 -11.84
N GLN A 68 -2.30 9.27 -13.00
CA GLN A 68 -3.56 9.99 -13.15
C GLN A 68 -4.65 9.01 -13.57
N PRO A 69 -5.91 9.19 -13.13
CA PRO A 69 -7.02 8.35 -13.60
C PRO A 69 -7.06 8.28 -15.13
N GLY A 70 -6.93 7.07 -15.68
CA GLY A 70 -6.89 6.82 -17.13
C GLY A 70 -5.49 6.93 -17.77
N GLY A 71 -4.43 7.18 -17.00
CA GLY A 71 -3.04 7.33 -17.48
C GLY A 71 -2.24 6.03 -17.63
N GLY A 72 -2.89 4.86 -17.54
CA GLY A 72 -2.26 3.54 -17.57
C GLY A 72 -1.53 3.15 -16.27
N LEU A 73 -1.28 1.86 -16.10
CA LEU A 73 -0.63 1.25 -14.93
C LEU A 73 0.88 1.05 -15.11
N ALA A 74 1.43 1.24 -16.32
CA ALA A 74 2.79 0.85 -16.66
C ALA A 74 3.86 1.30 -15.64
N LYS A 75 3.78 2.55 -15.15
CA LYS A 75 4.74 3.07 -14.16
C LYS A 75 4.56 2.46 -12.77
N LEU A 76 3.33 2.16 -12.37
CA LEU A 76 3.03 1.46 -11.12
C LEU A 76 3.50 0.01 -11.20
N GLU A 77 3.22 -0.66 -12.31
CA GLU A 77 3.69 -2.02 -12.61
C GLU A 77 5.21 -2.10 -12.59
N GLN A 78 5.89 -1.18 -13.28
CA GLN A 78 7.35 -1.16 -13.34
C GLN A 78 7.96 -1.05 -11.94
N ALA A 79 7.50 -0.09 -11.13
CA ALA A 79 8.01 0.10 -9.77
C ALA A 79 7.79 -1.11 -8.87
N VAL A 80 6.57 -1.65 -8.85
CA VAL A 80 6.20 -2.74 -7.94
C VAL A 80 6.84 -4.06 -8.39
N TYR A 81 6.82 -4.37 -9.68
CA TYR A 81 7.39 -5.63 -10.17
C TYR A 81 8.91 -5.63 -10.18
N ALA A 82 9.56 -4.48 -10.42
CA ALA A 82 11.01 -4.40 -10.28
C ALA A 82 11.44 -4.59 -8.83
N ALA A 83 10.69 -4.00 -7.89
CA ALA A 83 10.87 -4.22 -6.46
C ALA A 83 10.63 -5.69 -6.02
N LEU A 84 9.72 -6.42 -6.68
CA LEU A 84 9.48 -7.84 -6.41
C LEU A 84 10.48 -8.77 -7.10
N GLY A 85 11.19 -8.29 -8.14
CA GLY A 85 12.06 -9.08 -9.00
C GLY A 85 11.32 -9.96 -10.02
N GLU A 86 9.99 -9.86 -10.09
CA GLU A 86 9.13 -10.61 -11.01
C GLU A 86 7.78 -9.91 -11.20
N ALA A 87 7.07 -10.31 -12.26
CA ALA A 87 5.70 -9.88 -12.54
C ALA A 87 4.73 -11.07 -12.36
N PRO A 88 4.23 -11.32 -11.14
CA PRO A 88 3.23 -12.35 -10.91
C PRO A 88 1.87 -11.92 -11.47
N GLY A 89 1.03 -12.90 -11.85
CA GLY A 89 -0.38 -12.64 -12.15
C GLY A 89 -1.15 -12.13 -10.92
N TRP A 90 -2.35 -11.61 -11.11
CA TRP A 90 -3.11 -10.92 -10.05
C TRP A 90 -3.28 -11.76 -8.78
N ASN A 91 -3.74 -13.00 -8.91
CA ASN A 91 -3.93 -13.87 -7.73
C ASN A 91 -2.62 -14.16 -7.01
N ALA A 92 -1.55 -14.46 -7.76
CA ALA A 92 -0.23 -14.70 -7.21
C ALA A 92 0.36 -13.45 -6.53
N LEU A 93 0.09 -12.25 -7.06
CA LEU A 93 0.48 -10.99 -6.45
C LEU A 93 -0.23 -10.77 -5.10
N VAL A 94 -1.54 -10.99 -5.06
CA VAL A 94 -2.35 -10.87 -3.83
C VAL A 94 -1.84 -11.84 -2.76
N ASP A 95 -1.58 -13.10 -3.14
CA ASP A 95 -1.08 -14.12 -2.21
C ASP A 95 0.35 -13.81 -1.74
N ARG A 96 1.25 -13.43 -2.66
CA ARG A 96 2.64 -13.06 -2.35
C ARG A 96 2.75 -11.88 -1.38
N LEU A 97 1.86 -10.90 -1.49
CA LEU A 97 1.81 -9.74 -0.58
C LEU A 97 1.04 -10.01 0.72
N GLY A 98 0.40 -11.18 0.85
CA GLY A 98 -0.55 -11.47 1.92
C GLY A 98 -1.68 -10.44 1.97
N ALA A 99 -2.14 -9.97 0.81
CA ALA A 99 -3.03 -8.81 0.69
C ALA A 99 -4.47 -9.10 1.11
N ASP A 100 -4.93 -10.34 0.95
CA ASP A 100 -6.29 -10.76 1.27
C ASP A 100 -6.27 -12.08 2.07
N PRO A 101 -5.82 -12.05 3.34
CA PRO A 101 -5.57 -13.26 4.13
C PRO A 101 -6.82 -14.10 4.38
N ASP A 102 -7.99 -13.46 4.41
CA ASP A 102 -9.28 -14.12 4.64
C ASP A 102 -9.97 -14.52 3.32
N ASN A 103 -9.32 -14.29 2.17
CA ASN A 103 -9.88 -14.49 0.83
C ASN A 103 -11.24 -13.77 0.64
N ALA A 104 -11.42 -12.61 1.27
CA ALA A 104 -12.65 -11.84 1.22
C ALA A 104 -13.03 -11.44 -0.21
N ARG A 105 -12.05 -11.36 -1.13
CA ARG A 105 -12.30 -11.10 -2.56
C ARG A 105 -13.22 -12.14 -3.19
N THR A 106 -13.16 -13.40 -2.73
CA THR A 106 -13.93 -14.51 -3.31
C THR A 106 -15.43 -14.41 -3.05
N ALA A 107 -15.83 -13.62 -2.05
CA ALA A 107 -17.23 -13.33 -1.76
C ALA A 107 -17.81 -12.23 -2.67
N LEU A 108 -17.00 -11.60 -3.52
CA LEU A 108 -17.40 -10.47 -4.35
C LEU A 108 -17.52 -10.90 -5.82
N PRO A 109 -18.71 -10.72 -6.46
CA PRO A 109 -18.96 -11.22 -7.82
C PRO A 109 -17.97 -10.72 -8.88
N TRP A 110 -17.44 -9.50 -8.71
CA TRP A 110 -16.51 -8.92 -9.67
C TRP A 110 -15.09 -9.50 -9.62
N HIS A 111 -14.75 -10.30 -8.62
CA HIS A 111 -13.49 -11.03 -8.57
C HIS A 111 -13.60 -12.47 -9.08
N GLU A 112 -14.81 -12.97 -9.34
CA GLU A 112 -15.01 -14.30 -9.89
C GLU A 112 -14.44 -14.40 -11.31
N GLY A 113 -13.47 -15.30 -11.50
CA GLY A 113 -12.79 -15.48 -12.79
C GLY A 113 -11.92 -14.30 -13.24
N PHE A 114 -11.74 -13.28 -12.40
CA PHE A 114 -10.89 -12.13 -12.71
C PHE A 114 -9.42 -12.46 -12.42
N ASP A 115 -8.64 -12.65 -13.49
CA ASP A 115 -7.19 -12.83 -13.43
C ASP A 115 -6.54 -12.19 -14.67
N PRO A 116 -6.33 -10.86 -14.66
CA PRO A 116 -5.70 -10.19 -15.80
C PRO A 116 -4.27 -10.67 -16.00
N PRO A 117 -3.68 -10.45 -17.20
CA PRO A 117 -2.26 -10.67 -17.42
C PRO A 117 -1.41 -9.95 -16.37
N ALA A 118 -0.25 -10.54 -16.02
CA ALA A 118 0.64 -9.96 -15.01
C ALA A 118 1.10 -8.53 -15.34
N LEU A 119 1.38 -8.28 -16.62
CA LEU A 119 1.64 -6.96 -17.16
C LEU A 119 0.41 -6.52 -17.97
N ILE A 120 -0.29 -5.50 -17.49
CA ILE A 120 -1.50 -4.94 -18.09
C ILE A 120 -1.10 -3.87 -19.11
N ASP A 121 -0.27 -2.90 -18.70
CA ASP A 121 0.11 -1.76 -19.53
C ASP A 121 1.64 -1.66 -19.77
N LEU A 122 2.46 -2.35 -18.97
CA LEU A 122 3.92 -2.37 -19.10
C LEU A 122 4.42 -3.31 -20.20
N ASP A 123 5.39 -2.86 -21.00
CA ASP A 123 6.19 -3.74 -21.87
C ASP A 123 7.27 -4.46 -21.04
N GLY A 124 7.32 -5.79 -21.14
CA GLY A 124 8.20 -6.65 -20.33
C GLY A 124 9.71 -6.46 -20.58
N GLY A 125 10.12 -5.77 -21.66
CA GLY A 125 11.51 -5.40 -21.91
C GLY A 125 12.09 -4.47 -20.83
N ASP A 126 11.32 -3.48 -20.41
CA ASP A 126 11.75 -2.39 -19.52
C ASP A 126 11.87 -2.82 -18.05
N LEU A 127 11.23 -3.93 -17.68
CA LEU A 127 11.20 -4.43 -16.31
C LEU A 127 12.54 -5.03 -15.88
N ARG A 128 13.19 -5.82 -16.75
CA ARG A 128 14.43 -6.53 -16.41
C ARG A 128 15.60 -5.57 -16.15
N ALA A 129 15.74 -4.54 -16.98
CA ALA A 129 16.80 -3.54 -16.81
C ALA A 129 16.66 -2.81 -15.46
N ALA A 130 15.47 -2.31 -15.14
CA ALA A 130 15.20 -1.65 -13.86
C ALA A 130 15.41 -2.58 -12.65
N THR A 131 15.01 -3.85 -12.76
CA THR A 131 15.22 -4.86 -11.71
C THR A 131 16.71 -5.12 -11.45
N ASN A 132 17.49 -5.29 -12.52
CA ASN A 132 18.92 -5.55 -12.41
C ASN A 132 19.64 -4.34 -11.82
N LEU A 133 19.37 -3.13 -12.32
CA LEU A 133 19.96 -1.90 -11.80
C LEU A 133 19.64 -1.70 -10.32
N LEU A 134 18.38 -1.92 -9.90
CA LEU A 134 18.01 -1.83 -8.48
C LEU A 134 18.77 -2.86 -7.64
N SER A 135 18.89 -4.10 -8.13
CA SER A 135 19.58 -5.18 -7.42
C SER A 135 21.07 -4.88 -7.26
N GLU A 136 21.74 -4.45 -8.33
CA GLU A 136 23.16 -4.09 -8.35
C GLU A 136 23.46 -2.96 -7.35
N VAL A 137 22.67 -1.87 -7.38
CA VAL A 137 22.87 -0.74 -6.47
C VAL A 137 22.54 -1.10 -5.01
N CYS A 138 21.58 -1.99 -4.77
CA CYS A 138 21.32 -2.54 -3.44
C CYS A 138 22.53 -3.35 -2.92
N GLU A 139 23.09 -4.22 -3.75
CA GLU A 139 24.26 -5.03 -3.40
C GLU A 139 25.49 -4.17 -3.10
N GLU A 140 25.77 -3.17 -3.94
CA GLU A 140 26.88 -2.22 -3.73
C GLU A 140 26.69 -1.37 -2.45
N GLY A 141 25.44 -1.00 -2.16
CA GLY A 141 25.07 -0.21 -0.99
C GLY A 141 24.92 -0.99 0.31
N GLY A 142 25.03 -2.33 0.27
CA GLY A 142 24.75 -3.19 1.42
C GLY A 142 23.29 -3.13 1.90
N VAL A 143 22.36 -2.83 0.98
CA VAL A 143 20.92 -2.77 1.23
C VAL A 143 20.29 -4.11 0.86
N GLU A 144 19.43 -4.65 1.73
CA GLU A 144 18.61 -5.82 1.39
C GLU A 144 17.14 -5.41 1.28
N GLY A 145 16.47 -5.88 0.23
CA GLY A 145 15.06 -5.61 0.02
C GLY A 145 14.74 -5.16 -1.41
N PRO A 146 13.51 -4.67 -1.64
CA PRO A 146 12.44 -4.52 -0.64
C PRO A 146 11.76 -5.85 -0.26
N ARG A 147 11.15 -5.89 0.92
CA ARG A 147 10.08 -6.82 1.26
C ARG A 147 8.76 -6.06 1.24
N LEU A 148 7.78 -6.57 0.51
CA LEU A 148 6.47 -5.92 0.35
C LEU A 148 5.38 -6.71 1.06
N ALA A 149 4.41 -5.98 1.63
CA ALA A 149 3.18 -6.53 2.16
C ALA A 149 2.02 -5.56 1.88
N ALA A 150 0.80 -6.08 1.77
CA ALA A 150 -0.38 -5.23 1.59
C ALA A 150 -1.60 -5.77 2.35
N ARG A 151 -2.67 -4.96 2.38
CA ARG A 151 -4.00 -5.32 2.86
C ARG A 151 -5.06 -4.70 1.95
N LEU A 152 -5.85 -5.54 1.30
CA LEU A 152 -7.07 -5.20 0.59
C LEU A 152 -8.23 -5.27 1.58
N VAL A 153 -8.87 -4.13 1.84
CA VAL A 153 -10.01 -4.02 2.76
C VAL A 153 -11.24 -3.62 1.96
N TYR A 154 -12.12 -4.60 1.76
CA TYR A 154 -13.33 -4.47 0.97
C TYR A 154 -14.47 -3.79 1.75
N PRO A 155 -15.54 -3.33 1.08
CA PRO A 155 -16.57 -2.52 1.72
C PRO A 155 -17.19 -3.13 3.00
N GLY A 156 -17.51 -4.43 2.99
CA GLY A 156 -18.07 -5.10 4.17
C GLY A 156 -17.12 -5.07 5.38
N GLU A 157 -15.86 -5.44 5.20
CA GLU A 157 -14.85 -5.39 6.27
C GLU A 157 -14.60 -3.96 6.74
N PHE A 158 -14.44 -3.01 5.80
CA PHE A 158 -14.23 -1.61 6.09
C PHE A 158 -15.35 -1.04 6.96
N ASN A 159 -16.61 -1.34 6.62
CA ASN A 159 -17.76 -0.87 7.38
C ASN A 159 -17.76 -1.41 8.82
N ARG A 160 -17.48 -2.71 9.00
CA ARG A 160 -17.34 -3.31 10.35
C ARG A 160 -16.26 -2.62 11.18
N LEU A 161 -15.08 -2.38 10.59
CA LEU A 161 -13.98 -1.71 11.29
C LEU A 161 -14.31 -0.26 11.63
N VAL A 162 -15.07 0.45 10.79
CA VAL A 162 -15.56 1.79 11.10
C VAL A 162 -16.54 1.75 12.28
N ASP A 163 -17.44 0.77 12.32
CA ASP A 163 -18.39 0.61 13.42
C ASP A 163 -17.67 0.24 14.73
N GLU A 164 -16.65 -0.61 14.67
CA GLU A 164 -15.85 -1.06 15.81
C GLU A 164 -14.97 0.06 16.40
N HIS A 165 -14.24 0.79 15.55
CA HIS A 165 -13.31 1.83 15.98
C HIS A 165 -13.92 3.25 15.96
N GLY A 166 -15.20 3.36 15.62
CA GLY A 166 -16.03 4.57 15.64
C GLY A 166 -15.78 5.59 14.53
N THR A 167 -14.64 5.56 13.83
CA THR A 167 -14.36 6.49 12.72
C THR A 167 -13.50 5.84 11.63
N LYS A 168 -13.62 6.32 10.39
CA LYS A 168 -12.73 5.94 9.27
C LYS A 168 -11.25 6.11 9.57
N GLY A 169 -10.89 7.22 10.20
CA GLY A 169 -9.49 7.52 10.51
C GLY A 169 -8.93 6.59 11.57
N ALA A 170 -9.76 6.12 12.51
CA ALA A 170 -9.36 5.10 13.47
C ALA A 170 -9.22 3.73 12.80
N ALA A 171 -10.20 3.31 11.98
CA ALA A 171 -10.14 2.06 11.21
C ALA A 171 -8.90 2.01 10.29
N LEU A 172 -8.62 3.08 9.53
CA LEU A 172 -7.40 3.19 8.73
C LEU A 172 -6.15 3.02 9.58
N SER A 173 -6.07 3.72 10.71
CA SER A 173 -4.89 3.63 11.57
C SER A 173 -4.68 2.24 12.14
N PHE A 174 -5.76 1.55 12.54
CA PHE A 174 -5.71 0.16 12.99
C PHE A 174 -5.18 -0.77 11.90
N ILE A 175 -5.72 -0.67 10.67
CA ILE A 175 -5.26 -1.48 9.54
C ILE A 175 -3.79 -1.20 9.22
N SER A 176 -3.39 0.07 9.15
CA SER A 176 -2.02 0.47 8.80
C SER A 176 -1.00 0.01 9.84
N ILE A 177 -1.27 0.22 11.12
CA ILE A 177 -0.35 -0.18 12.20
C ILE A 177 -0.30 -1.71 12.30
N GLY A 178 -1.43 -2.40 12.15
CA GLY A 178 -1.48 -3.86 12.08
C GLY A 178 -0.66 -4.43 10.92
N LEU A 179 -0.72 -3.81 9.73
CA LEU A 179 0.12 -4.20 8.59
C LEU A 179 1.61 -3.97 8.86
N ALA A 180 1.97 -2.81 9.42
CA ALA A 180 3.35 -2.51 9.81
C ALA A 180 3.89 -3.52 10.80
N LYS A 181 3.09 -3.88 11.84
CA LYS A 181 3.44 -4.91 12.81
C LYS A 181 3.68 -6.27 12.14
N ARG A 182 2.76 -6.70 11.27
CA ARG A 182 2.91 -7.97 10.55
C ARG A 182 4.21 -8.03 9.73
N LEU A 183 4.56 -6.94 9.06
CA LEU A 183 5.81 -6.86 8.29
C LEU A 183 7.03 -6.78 9.21
N TYR A 184 6.96 -6.02 10.30
CA TYR A 184 8.00 -5.97 11.34
C TYR A 184 8.32 -7.36 11.88
N GLU A 185 7.30 -8.13 12.28
CA GLU A 185 7.47 -9.48 12.82
C GLU A 185 8.01 -10.49 11.82
N SER A 186 7.87 -10.24 10.51
CA SER A 186 8.36 -11.14 9.48
C SER A 186 9.79 -10.85 9.02
N VAL A 187 10.32 -9.65 9.28
CA VAL A 187 11.64 -9.24 8.77
C VAL A 187 12.64 -8.86 9.86
N VAL A 188 12.19 -8.37 11.01
CA VAL A 188 13.08 -7.86 12.05
C VAL A 188 13.45 -8.97 13.03
N ALA A 189 14.74 -9.30 13.09
CA ALA A 189 15.28 -10.26 14.04
C ALA A 189 15.62 -9.62 15.39
N GLU A 190 15.82 -10.44 16.41
CA GLU A 190 16.30 -9.97 17.71
C GLU A 190 17.65 -9.25 17.57
N GLY A 191 17.74 -8.04 18.10
CA GLY A 191 18.92 -7.19 18.04
C GLY A 191 18.96 -6.21 16.86
N ASP A 192 18.13 -6.36 15.83
CA ASP A 192 18.03 -5.35 14.78
C ASP A 192 17.29 -4.09 15.27
N ALA A 193 17.69 -2.93 14.74
CA ALA A 193 16.92 -1.69 14.90
C ALA A 193 15.86 -1.58 13.79
N CYS A 194 14.76 -0.90 14.06
CA CYS A 194 13.70 -0.66 13.09
C CYS A 194 13.09 0.73 13.25
N GLU A 195 12.91 1.41 12.13
CA GLU A 195 12.13 2.63 12.02
C GLU A 195 10.96 2.41 11.08
N VAL A 196 9.76 2.68 11.57
CA VAL A 196 8.51 2.59 10.82
C VAL A 196 7.99 3.99 10.55
N VAL A 197 7.76 4.31 9.28
CA VAL A 197 7.28 5.60 8.82
C VAL A 197 5.94 5.42 8.14
N PHE A 198 4.98 6.24 8.52
CA PHE A 198 3.65 6.29 7.94
C PHE A 198 3.44 7.68 7.33
N ASP A 199 2.74 7.75 6.20
CA ASP A 199 2.02 8.99 5.87
C ASP A 199 0.90 9.22 6.90
N LYS A 200 0.54 10.48 7.12
CA LYS A 200 -0.44 10.84 8.15
C LYS A 200 -1.87 10.48 7.73
N HIS A 201 -2.57 9.78 8.62
CA HIS A 201 -3.98 9.42 8.45
C HIS A 201 -4.92 10.62 8.67
N GLY A 202 -5.08 11.46 7.65
CA GLY A 202 -5.94 12.63 7.68
C GLY A 202 -5.49 13.68 8.71
N GLY A 203 -6.41 14.15 9.54
CA GLY A 203 -6.13 15.20 10.55
C GLY A 203 -5.50 14.71 11.86
N ARG A 204 -5.16 13.41 11.96
CA ARG A 204 -4.71 12.79 13.22
C ARG A 204 -3.24 13.11 13.51
N ASN A 205 -2.99 13.52 14.76
CA ASN A 205 -1.63 13.79 15.28
C ASN A 205 -1.27 12.92 16.50
N ARG A 206 -2.20 12.10 16.98
CA ARG A 206 -2.01 11.26 18.17
C ARG A 206 -2.26 9.80 17.83
N TYR A 207 -1.22 9.00 18.01
CA TYR A 207 -1.17 7.59 17.62
C TYR A 207 -0.72 6.68 18.76
N ALA A 208 -0.26 7.22 19.90
CA ALA A 208 0.30 6.44 21.01
C ALA A 208 -0.59 5.26 21.45
N GLY A 209 -1.90 5.51 21.67
CA GLY A 209 -2.84 4.46 22.09
C GLY A 209 -3.03 3.38 21.03
N LEU A 210 -3.07 3.76 19.75
CA LEU A 210 -3.22 2.81 18.63
C LEU A 210 -1.94 1.98 18.44
N LEU A 211 -0.78 2.62 18.55
CA LEU A 211 0.51 1.93 18.54
C LEU A 211 0.60 0.94 19.71
N GLN A 212 0.19 1.36 20.92
CA GLN A 212 0.23 0.52 22.11
C GLN A 212 -0.69 -0.69 22.01
N GLU A 213 -1.83 -0.56 21.32
CA GLU A 213 -2.78 -1.65 21.07
C GLU A 213 -2.18 -2.74 20.17
N HIS A 214 -1.39 -2.37 19.16
CA HIS A 214 -0.76 -3.35 18.28
C HIS A 214 0.60 -3.83 18.81
N PHE A 215 1.46 -2.91 19.25
CA PHE A 215 2.80 -3.20 19.77
C PHE A 215 2.73 -3.28 21.30
N ASP A 216 2.27 -4.42 21.81
CA ASP A 216 2.00 -4.67 23.23
C ASP A 216 3.20 -5.19 24.04
N ALA A 217 4.27 -5.60 23.36
CA ALA A 217 5.49 -6.14 23.98
C ALA A 217 6.25 -5.14 24.87
N GLY A 218 5.96 -3.84 24.77
CA GLY A 218 6.58 -2.80 25.58
C GLY A 218 5.77 -1.51 25.62
N TRP A 219 6.23 -0.56 26.42
CA TRP A 219 5.61 0.76 26.50
C TRP A 219 5.94 1.61 25.27
N VAL A 220 4.91 2.20 24.65
CA VAL A 220 5.08 3.19 23.59
C VAL A 220 5.27 4.58 24.21
N GLU A 221 6.49 5.09 24.13
CA GLU A 221 6.83 6.43 24.58
C GLU A 221 6.51 7.48 23.51
N VAL A 222 5.81 8.53 23.92
CA VAL A 222 5.53 9.70 23.07
C VAL A 222 6.72 10.64 23.11
N LEU A 223 7.38 10.85 21.97
CA LEU A 223 8.49 11.80 21.84
C LEU A 223 7.99 13.18 21.41
N SER A 224 7.10 13.22 20.43
CA SER A 224 6.45 14.45 19.98
C SER A 224 5.15 14.16 19.21
N GLU A 225 4.18 15.08 19.27
CA GLU A 225 2.94 15.00 18.51
C GLU A 225 2.64 16.37 17.89
N SER A 226 2.70 16.44 16.56
CA SER A 226 2.46 17.69 15.84
C SER A 226 1.87 17.44 14.46
N ARG A 227 1.35 18.53 13.86
CA ARG A 227 0.77 18.50 12.51
C ARG A 227 1.79 18.07 11.44
N PRO A 228 3.03 18.59 11.40
CA PRO A 228 4.04 18.10 10.44
C PRO A 228 4.49 16.66 10.73
N GLU A 229 4.76 16.33 12.00
CA GLU A 229 5.30 15.01 12.38
C GLU A 229 4.88 14.59 13.79
N SER A 230 4.59 13.29 13.98
CA SER A 230 4.41 12.69 15.31
C SER A 230 5.37 11.52 15.48
N ARG A 231 6.11 11.47 16.58
CA ARG A 231 7.21 10.55 16.82
C ARG A 231 6.98 9.76 18.11
N TYR A 232 7.24 8.47 18.03
CA TYR A 232 7.11 7.53 19.14
C TYR A 232 8.29 6.56 19.13
N ARG A 233 8.54 5.91 20.25
CA ARG A 233 9.48 4.78 20.33
C ARG A 233 8.98 3.71 21.29
N GLN A 234 9.43 2.48 21.07
CA GLN A 234 9.27 1.37 22.01
C GLN A 234 10.66 0.78 22.27
N GLY A 235 11.17 0.95 23.49
CA GLY A 235 12.56 0.64 23.81
C GLY A 235 13.56 1.48 23.00
N GLU A 236 14.77 0.96 22.83
CA GLU A 236 15.85 1.66 22.13
C GLU A 236 15.91 1.35 20.62
N ARG A 237 15.25 0.27 20.19
CA ARG A 237 15.43 -0.30 18.85
C ARG A 237 14.24 -0.13 17.91
N LEU A 238 13.07 0.31 18.40
CA LEU A 238 11.89 0.50 17.56
C LEU A 238 11.38 1.93 17.63
N ALA A 239 11.36 2.61 16.48
CA ALA A 239 10.86 3.97 16.35
C ALA A 239 9.70 4.04 15.36
N PHE A 240 8.75 4.95 15.62
CA PHE A 240 7.62 5.22 14.74
C PHE A 240 7.55 6.70 14.40
N ARG A 241 7.29 7.01 13.13
CA ARG A 241 7.04 8.39 12.65
C ARG A 241 5.79 8.44 11.80
N PHE A 242 4.95 9.43 12.07
CA PHE A 242 3.79 9.77 11.24
C PHE A 242 4.03 11.17 10.66
N ARG A 243 4.38 11.23 9.38
CA ARG A 243 4.77 12.47 8.70
C ARG A 243 3.68 12.89 7.71
N SER A 244 3.46 14.19 7.58
CA SER A 244 2.75 14.71 6.41
C SER A 244 3.72 14.72 5.23
N GLY A 245 3.32 14.13 4.09
CA GLY A 245 4.24 13.94 2.98
C GLY A 245 5.23 12.81 3.25
N GLY A 246 4.76 11.74 3.93
CA GLY A 246 5.61 10.60 4.27
C GLY A 246 6.26 9.98 3.03
N GLU A 247 5.60 10.06 1.88
CA GLU A 247 6.05 9.61 0.57
C GLU A 247 7.30 10.31 0.02
N GLU A 248 7.79 11.36 0.68
CA GLU A 248 9.14 11.87 0.46
C GLU A 248 10.20 10.79 0.76
N GLU A 249 9.93 9.85 1.68
CA GLU A 249 10.83 8.75 2.00
C GLU A 249 10.59 7.53 1.10
N LEU A 250 11.68 6.92 0.62
CA LEU A 250 11.59 5.87 -0.39
C LEU A 250 10.70 4.69 0.01
N PRO A 251 10.77 4.18 1.26
CA PRO A 251 9.92 3.07 1.67
C PRO A 251 8.43 3.40 1.60
N VAL A 252 8.05 4.64 1.91
CA VAL A 252 6.65 5.09 1.92
C VAL A 252 6.17 5.30 0.48
N ALA A 253 7.00 5.88 -0.39
CA ALA A 253 6.66 6.03 -1.80
C ALA A 253 6.40 4.67 -2.49
N LEU A 254 7.25 3.67 -2.27
CA LEU A 254 7.02 2.33 -2.82
C LEU A 254 5.76 1.67 -2.26
N ALA A 255 5.46 1.87 -0.97
CA ALA A 255 4.19 1.44 -0.38
C ALA A 255 3.00 2.13 -1.07
N SER A 256 3.06 3.45 -1.28
CA SER A 256 2.04 4.23 -2.00
C SER A 256 1.74 3.65 -3.38
N MET A 257 2.79 3.38 -4.16
CA MET A 257 2.66 2.82 -5.50
C MET A 257 2.09 1.40 -5.48
N THR A 258 2.48 0.58 -4.51
CA THR A 258 1.96 -0.78 -4.31
C THR A 258 0.46 -0.74 -3.98
N ALA A 259 0.05 0.10 -3.02
CA ALA A 259 -1.35 0.27 -2.66
C ALA A 259 -2.17 0.77 -3.86
N LYS A 260 -1.61 1.71 -4.62
CA LYS A 260 -2.25 2.25 -5.82
C LYS A 260 -2.44 1.19 -6.90
N LEU A 261 -1.40 0.40 -7.22
CA LEU A 261 -1.49 -0.66 -8.23
C LEU A 261 -2.60 -1.65 -7.89
N LEU A 262 -2.57 -2.22 -6.67
CA LEU A 262 -3.56 -3.20 -6.21
C LEU A 262 -4.98 -2.63 -6.24
N ARG A 263 -5.14 -1.36 -5.87
CA ARG A 263 -6.43 -0.67 -5.92
C ARG A 263 -6.93 -0.56 -7.35
N GLU A 264 -6.12 -0.08 -8.27
CA GLU A 264 -6.56 0.15 -9.65
C GLU A 264 -6.89 -1.18 -10.35
N ILE A 265 -6.11 -2.25 -10.13
CA ILE A 265 -6.45 -3.60 -10.64
C ILE A 265 -7.78 -4.09 -10.05
N SER A 266 -8.00 -3.91 -8.73
CA SER A 266 -9.29 -4.25 -8.11
C SER A 266 -10.46 -3.44 -8.69
N MET A 267 -10.22 -2.16 -9.02
CA MET A 267 -11.21 -1.31 -9.68
C MET A 267 -11.45 -1.70 -11.13
N GLN A 268 -10.49 -2.29 -11.84
CA GLN A 268 -10.73 -2.86 -13.17
C GLN A 268 -11.70 -4.04 -13.07
N ALA A 269 -11.50 -4.95 -12.11
CA ALA A 269 -12.42 -6.05 -11.84
C ALA A 269 -13.85 -5.53 -11.59
N PHE A 270 -13.99 -4.57 -10.67
CA PHE A 270 -15.25 -3.94 -10.35
C PHE A 270 -15.93 -3.29 -11.56
N ASN A 271 -15.19 -2.48 -12.32
CA ASN A 271 -15.74 -1.81 -13.48
C ASN A 271 -16.10 -2.79 -14.61
N ALA A 272 -15.27 -3.79 -14.89
CA ALA A 272 -15.54 -4.79 -15.92
C ALA A 272 -16.82 -5.58 -15.63
N TYR A 273 -17.02 -5.97 -14.37
CA TYR A 273 -18.24 -6.65 -13.95
C TYR A 273 -19.49 -5.82 -14.24
N TRP A 274 -19.53 -4.56 -13.80
CA TRP A 274 -20.71 -3.72 -13.94
C TRP A 274 -20.96 -3.26 -15.37
N THR A 275 -19.92 -2.94 -16.14
CA THR A 275 -20.07 -2.56 -17.56
C THR A 275 -20.48 -3.75 -18.43
N GLY A 276 -20.12 -4.97 -18.04
CA GLY A 276 -20.63 -6.20 -18.67
C GLY A 276 -22.13 -6.41 -18.46
N HIS A 277 -22.69 -5.95 -17.34
CA HIS A 277 -24.11 -6.09 -17.02
C HIS A 277 -24.98 -4.91 -17.45
N VAL A 278 -24.42 -3.71 -17.57
CA VAL A 278 -25.14 -2.48 -17.88
C VAL A 278 -24.54 -1.84 -19.13
N PRO A 279 -25.12 -2.08 -20.33
CA PRO A 279 -24.62 -1.50 -21.58
C PRO A 279 -24.54 0.02 -21.52
N GLY A 280 -23.40 0.58 -21.93
CA GLY A 280 -23.15 2.02 -21.95
C GLY A 280 -22.82 2.65 -20.58
N LEU A 281 -22.70 1.84 -19.52
CA LEU A 281 -22.27 2.33 -18.20
C LEU A 281 -20.86 2.92 -18.27
N LYS A 282 -20.70 4.15 -17.77
CA LYS A 282 -19.40 4.78 -17.64
C LYS A 282 -18.68 4.26 -16.39
N PRO A 283 -17.41 3.80 -16.49
CA PRO A 283 -16.61 3.38 -15.34
C PRO A 283 -16.55 4.42 -14.23
N THR A 284 -16.26 3.98 -13.01
CA THR A 284 -16.13 4.83 -11.83
C THR A 284 -14.73 4.74 -11.23
N ALA A 285 -14.24 5.87 -10.72
CA ALA A 285 -13.07 5.94 -9.84
C ALA A 285 -13.46 5.74 -8.36
N GLY A 286 -14.76 5.76 -8.05
CA GLY A 286 -15.34 5.50 -6.74
C GLY A 286 -15.44 6.71 -5.81
N TYR A 287 -15.01 7.90 -6.22
CA TYR A 287 -15.06 9.11 -5.36
C TYR A 287 -16.48 9.60 -5.11
N PRO A 288 -16.80 10.30 -4.00
CA PRO A 288 -18.17 10.49 -3.53
C PRO A 288 -19.20 11.01 -4.55
N VAL A 289 -18.82 11.95 -5.43
CA VAL A 289 -19.73 12.46 -6.48
C VAL A 289 -19.92 11.43 -7.59
N ASP A 290 -18.83 10.87 -8.10
CA ASP A 290 -18.83 9.85 -9.14
C ASP A 290 -19.47 8.54 -8.69
N ALA A 291 -19.21 8.10 -7.45
CA ALA A 291 -19.81 6.92 -6.85
C ALA A 291 -21.33 7.04 -6.70
N LYS A 292 -21.86 8.23 -6.36
CA LYS A 292 -23.31 8.45 -6.32
C LYS A 292 -23.95 8.31 -7.69
N ARG A 293 -23.31 8.90 -8.72
CA ARG A 293 -23.73 8.70 -10.12
C ARG A 293 -23.71 7.22 -10.47
N PHE A 294 -22.57 6.55 -10.30
CA PHE A 294 -22.42 5.14 -10.65
C PHE A 294 -23.44 4.26 -9.92
N LYS A 295 -23.65 4.48 -8.61
CA LYS A 295 -24.66 3.77 -7.82
C LYS A 295 -26.07 3.97 -8.37
N SER A 296 -26.42 5.19 -8.79
CA SER A 296 -27.70 5.46 -9.45
C SER A 296 -27.81 4.71 -10.78
N ASP A 297 -26.74 4.68 -11.58
CA ASP A 297 -26.72 4.06 -12.89
C ASP A 297 -26.86 2.52 -12.81
N ILE A 298 -26.33 1.88 -11.76
CA ILE A 298 -26.43 0.42 -11.57
C ILE A 298 -27.64 -0.04 -10.77
N ALA A 299 -28.42 0.85 -10.15
CA ALA A 299 -29.39 0.51 -9.11
C ALA A 299 -30.39 -0.59 -9.51
N ALA A 300 -30.94 -0.50 -10.74
CA ALA A 300 -31.90 -1.50 -11.24
C ALA A 300 -31.23 -2.89 -11.39
N LYS A 301 -30.02 -2.92 -11.95
CA LYS A 301 -29.27 -4.16 -12.16
C LYS A 301 -28.75 -4.74 -10.84
N GLN A 302 -28.33 -3.89 -9.90
CA GLN A 302 -27.93 -4.31 -8.57
C GLN A 302 -29.08 -5.03 -7.85
N ALA A 303 -30.30 -4.49 -7.91
CA ALA A 303 -31.48 -5.11 -7.33
C ALA A 303 -31.85 -6.44 -8.01
N GLU A 304 -31.77 -6.49 -9.35
CA GLU A 304 -31.98 -7.73 -10.13
C GLU A 304 -31.01 -8.84 -9.73
N LEU A 305 -29.73 -8.49 -9.52
CA LEU A 305 -28.67 -9.43 -9.14
C LEU A 305 -28.67 -9.79 -7.65
N GLY A 306 -29.52 -9.15 -6.83
CA GLY A 306 -29.58 -9.39 -5.38
C GLY A 306 -28.31 -8.96 -4.63
N ILE A 307 -27.54 -8.01 -5.16
CA ILE A 307 -26.30 -7.55 -4.53
C ILE A 307 -26.63 -6.50 -3.46
N HIS A 308 -26.31 -6.82 -2.20
CA HIS A 308 -26.54 -5.91 -1.07
C HIS A 308 -25.63 -4.66 -1.14
N ASP A 309 -26.15 -3.54 -0.65
CA ASP A 309 -25.44 -2.25 -0.67
C ASP A 309 -24.09 -2.31 0.06
N GLU A 310 -24.03 -3.03 1.19
CA GLU A 310 -22.81 -3.21 1.98
C GLU A 310 -21.69 -3.95 1.25
N THR A 311 -22.02 -4.71 0.20
CA THR A 311 -21.04 -5.43 -0.62
C THR A 311 -20.18 -4.46 -1.45
N LEU A 312 -20.77 -3.36 -1.93
CA LEU A 312 -20.07 -2.39 -2.80
C LEU A 312 -19.83 -1.02 -2.15
N TRP A 313 -20.59 -0.64 -1.13
CA TRP A 313 -20.62 0.72 -0.59
C TRP A 313 -19.97 0.82 0.78
N ARG A 314 -18.92 1.63 0.87
CA ARG A 314 -18.31 2.01 2.16
C ARG A 314 -19.12 3.09 2.86
N SER A 315 -19.55 2.80 4.08
CA SER A 315 -20.23 3.70 5.00
C SER A 315 -19.34 4.90 5.35
N ARG A 316 -19.93 5.96 5.89
CA ARG A 316 -19.22 7.17 6.31
C ARG A 316 -18.85 7.11 7.76
#